data_AF-A0A2I0PXA2-F1
#
_entry.id   AF-A0A2I0PXA2-F1
#
_cell.length_a   1.000
_cell.length_b   1.000
_cell.length_c   1.000
_cell.angle_alpha   90.00
_cell.angle_beta   90.00
_cell.angle_gamma   90.00
#
_symmetry.space_group_name_H-M   'P 1'
#
loop_
_entity.id
_entity.type
_entity.pdbx_description
1 polymer ?
#
loop_
_entity_poly.entity_id
_entity_poly.type
_entity_poly.pdbx_seq_one_letter_code
_entity_poly.pdbx_strand_id
1 'polypeptide(L)'
;MMQKKRIAITTAIGLLTGLYCVGSLLVAAPPGVTPEPWFMVMILYGRIIQGFVIGFADGIPLRPVLRGAGLGAIFSLLLCIVPLFAHNYFGAVMLLIFGIIYGALADVIASWAMQRKAGKAGLNS
;
A
#
# COMPACT_ATOMS: atom_id res chain seq x y z
N MET A 1 10.92 4.59 19.71
CA MET A 1 9.45 4.83 19.57
C MET A 1 9.02 5.36 18.20
N MET A 2 9.91 6.01 17.44
CA MET A 2 9.59 6.62 16.13
C MET A 2 9.27 5.58 15.04
N GLN A 3 10.03 4.47 14.95
CA GLN A 3 9.73 3.39 14.00
C GLN A 3 8.38 2.71 14.24
N LYS A 4 8.04 2.35 15.49
CA LYS A 4 6.74 1.71 15.81
C LYS A 4 5.55 2.56 15.33
N LYS A 5 5.65 3.89 15.47
CA LYS A 5 4.63 4.84 14.99
C LYS A 5 4.58 4.89 13.46
N ARG A 6 5.75 4.93 12.80
CA ARG A 6 5.84 4.90 11.33
C ARG A 6 5.21 3.64 10.76
N ILE A 7 5.57 2.48 11.30
CA ILE A 7 5.01 1.17 10.92
C ILE A 7 3.50 1.14 11.11
N ALA A 8 2.98 1.62 12.24
CA ALA A 8 1.55 1.68 12.47
C ALA A 8 0.82 2.55 11.42
N ILE A 9 1.36 3.71 11.07
CA ILE A 9 0.76 4.62 10.07
C ILE A 9 0.78 3.97 8.68
N THR A 10 1.93 3.44 8.24
CA THR A 10 2.03 2.84 6.91
C THR A 10 1.18 1.57 6.79
N THR A 11 1.07 0.79 7.86
CA THR A 11 0.22 -0.40 7.91
C THR A 11 -1.26 -0.03 7.89
N ALA A 12 -1.67 1.02 8.62
CA ALA A 12 -3.04 1.53 8.56
C ALA A 12 -3.42 2.04 7.17
N ILE A 13 -2.50 2.73 6.47
CA ILE A 13 -2.71 3.15 5.07
C ILE A 13 -2.80 1.91 4.16
N GLY A 14 -1.96 0.90 4.38
CA GLY A 14 -2.04 -0.38 3.65
C GLY A 14 -3.38 -1.08 3.85
N LEU A 15 -3.90 -1.07 5.08
CA LEU A 15 -5.23 -1.62 5.39
C LEU A 15 -6.34 -0.83 4.68
N LEU A 16 -6.34 0.49 4.77
CA LEU A 16 -7.35 1.34 4.14
C LEU A 16 -7.35 1.20 2.61
N THR A 17 -6.16 1.18 1.99
CA THR A 17 -6.03 1.00 0.54
C THR A 17 -6.39 -0.41 0.10
N GLY A 18 -6.09 -1.42 0.91
CA GLY A 18 -6.55 -2.80 0.69
C GLY A 18 -8.07 -2.94 0.75
N LEU A 19 -8.71 -2.36 1.77
CA LEU A 19 -10.18 -2.33 1.89
C LEU A 19 -10.83 -1.59 0.72
N TYR A 20 -10.23 -0.47 0.28
CA TYR A 20 -10.70 0.25 -0.90
C TYR A 20 -10.57 -0.58 -2.19
N CYS A 21 -9.46 -1.30 -2.38
CA CYS A 21 -9.29 -2.20 -3.54
C CYS A 21 -10.31 -3.35 -3.53
N VAL A 22 -10.56 -3.99 -2.39
CA VAL A 22 -11.55 -5.06 -2.29
C VAL A 22 -12.97 -4.53 -2.46
N GLY A 23 -13.29 -3.40 -1.84
CA GLY A 23 -14.59 -2.75 -1.95
C GLY A 23 -14.91 -2.31 -3.38
N SER A 24 -13.93 -1.73 -4.08
CA SER A 24 -14.10 -1.35 -5.49
C SER A 24 -14.32 -2.54 -6.41
N LEU A 25 -13.70 -3.70 -6.13
CA LEU A 25 -13.98 -4.95 -6.85
C LEU A 25 -15.42 -5.45 -6.65
N LEU A 26 -15.99 -5.29 -5.44
CA LEU A 26 -17.38 -5.66 -5.16
C LEU A 26 -18.38 -4.75 -5.88
N VAL A 27 -18.05 -3.46 -6.04
CA VAL A 27 -18.95 -2.46 -6.65
C VAL A 27 -18.81 -2.41 -8.17
N ALA A 28 -17.60 -2.62 -8.70
CA ALA A 28 -17.32 -2.58 -10.13
C ALA A 28 -17.55 -3.92 -10.85
N ALA A 29 -17.88 -4.99 -10.11
CA ALA A 29 -18.16 -6.29 -10.69
C ALA A 29 -19.46 -6.26 -11.53
N PRO A 30 -19.47 -6.84 -12.75
CA PRO A 30 -20.68 -7.02 -13.53
C PRO A 30 -21.71 -7.85 -12.74
N PRO A 31 -23.02 -7.55 -12.87
CA PRO A 31 -24.06 -8.33 -12.22
C PRO A 31 -23.95 -9.81 -12.64
N GLY A 32 -23.80 -10.69 -11.65
CA GLY A 32 -23.65 -12.14 -11.85
C GLY A 32 -22.21 -12.68 -11.80
N VAL A 33 -21.20 -11.82 -11.70
CA VAL A 33 -19.79 -12.23 -11.53
C VAL A 33 -19.31 -11.79 -10.15
N THR A 34 -19.27 -12.71 -9.18
CA THR A 34 -18.65 -12.43 -7.89
C THR A 34 -17.14 -12.63 -7.98
N PRO A 35 -16.31 -11.64 -7.68
CA PRO A 35 -14.87 -11.86 -7.61
C PRO A 35 -14.59 -12.88 -6.50
N GLU A 36 -13.67 -13.80 -6.75
CA GLU A 36 -13.47 -14.92 -5.84
C GLU A 36 -13.00 -14.43 -4.46
N PRO A 37 -13.63 -14.90 -3.36
CA PRO A 37 -13.32 -14.42 -2.01
C PRO A 37 -11.84 -14.57 -1.64
N TRP A 38 -11.18 -15.62 -2.13
CA TRP A 38 -9.76 -15.87 -1.88
C TRP A 38 -8.86 -14.80 -2.50
N PHE A 39 -9.20 -14.31 -3.70
CA PHE A 39 -8.46 -13.27 -4.40
C PHE A 39 -8.58 -11.91 -3.68
N MET A 40 -9.76 -11.61 -3.13
CA MET A 40 -9.99 -10.42 -2.30
C MET A 40 -9.13 -10.43 -1.04
N VAL A 41 -9.08 -11.57 -0.34
CA VAL A 41 -8.23 -11.73 0.84
C VAL A 41 -6.76 -11.55 0.47
N MET A 42 -6.32 -12.09 -0.66
CA MET A 42 -4.94 -11.91 -1.15
C MET A 42 -4.60 -10.43 -1.41
N ILE A 43 -5.49 -9.67 -2.05
CA ILE A 43 -5.30 -8.24 -2.28
C ILE A 43 -5.19 -7.48 -0.96
N LEU A 44 -6.14 -7.73 -0.04
CA LEU A 44 -6.15 -7.07 1.26
C LEU A 44 -4.85 -7.36 2.04
N TYR A 45 -4.48 -8.64 2.11
CA TYR A 45 -3.29 -9.08 2.81
C TYR A 45 -2.01 -8.52 2.17
N GLY A 46 -1.91 -8.55 0.84
CA GLY A 46 -0.77 -8.00 0.11
C GLY A 46 -0.60 -6.50 0.33
N ARG A 47 -1.68 -5.73 0.39
CA ARG A 47 -1.65 -4.28 0.68
C ARG A 47 -1.26 -3.98 2.13
N ILE A 48 -1.72 -4.78 3.08
CA ILE A 48 -1.31 -4.68 4.49
C ILE A 48 0.20 -4.96 4.62
N ILE A 49 0.70 -6.05 4.01
CA ILE A 49 2.14 -6.37 4.02
C ILE A 49 2.95 -5.27 3.34
N GLN A 50 2.51 -4.77 2.18
CA GLN A 50 3.16 -3.67 1.49
C GLN A 50 3.32 -2.46 2.43
N GLY A 51 2.25 -2.05 3.10
CA GLY A 51 2.28 -0.96 4.10
C GLY A 51 3.22 -1.25 5.27
N PHE A 52 3.21 -2.49 5.77
CA PHE A 52 4.10 -2.93 6.84
C PHE A 52 5.58 -2.82 6.43
N VAL A 53 5.95 -3.34 5.26
CA VAL A 53 7.33 -3.33 4.74
C VAL A 53 7.82 -1.91 4.45
N ILE A 54 6.98 -1.06 3.87
CA ILE A 54 7.30 0.37 3.70
C ILE A 54 7.60 1.01 5.06
N GLY A 55 6.88 0.61 6.11
CA GLY A 55 7.09 1.04 7.50
C GLY A 55 8.47 0.71 8.08
N PHE A 56 9.12 -0.35 7.62
CA PHE A 56 10.50 -0.69 8.00
C PHE A 56 11.56 -0.04 7.11
N ALA A 57 11.18 0.47 5.93
CA ALA A 57 12.11 1.01 4.94
C ALA A 57 12.82 2.33 5.36
N ASP A 58 12.63 2.80 6.60
CA ASP A 58 13.12 4.09 7.12
C ASP A 58 14.65 4.25 7.01
N GLY A 59 15.40 3.14 6.98
CA GLY A 59 16.87 3.13 6.89
C GLY A 59 17.45 3.39 5.49
N ILE A 60 16.61 3.52 4.46
CA ILE A 60 17.08 3.73 3.08
C ILE A 60 17.13 5.25 2.79
N PRO A 61 18.30 5.84 2.47
CA PRO A 61 18.47 7.28 2.20
C PRO A 61 17.99 7.67 0.79
N LEU A 62 16.78 7.24 0.42
CA LEU A 62 16.11 7.65 -0.81
C LEU A 62 14.98 8.64 -0.52
N ARG A 63 14.59 9.42 -1.53
CA ARG A 63 13.38 10.24 -1.46
C ARG A 63 12.18 9.35 -1.11
N PRO A 64 11.35 9.71 -0.10
CA PRO A 64 10.23 8.89 0.35
C PRO A 64 9.28 8.45 -0.78
N VAL A 65 9.06 9.33 -1.76
CA VAL A 65 8.24 9.02 -2.94
C VAL A 65 8.82 7.83 -3.72
N LEU A 66 10.11 7.83 -4.03
CA LEU A 66 10.75 6.78 -4.83
C LEU A 66 10.85 5.46 -4.07
N ARG A 67 11.15 5.52 -2.78
CA ARG A 67 11.24 4.33 -1.93
C ARG A 67 9.87 3.66 -1.79
N GLY A 68 8.84 4.43 -1.47
CA GLY A 68 7.46 3.96 -1.41
C GLY A 68 6.96 3.43 -2.76
N ALA A 69 7.24 4.13 -3.86
CA ALA A 69 6.87 3.71 -5.21
C ALA A 69 7.55 2.39 -5.61
N GLY A 70 8.85 2.24 -5.34
CA GLY A 70 9.61 1.04 -5.67
C GLY A 70 9.13 -0.19 -4.88
N LEU A 71 8.96 -0.05 -3.57
CA LEU A 71 8.40 -1.13 -2.74
C LEU A 71 6.96 -1.45 -3.14
N GLY A 72 6.16 -0.42 -3.42
CA GLY A 72 4.80 -0.57 -3.94
C GLY A 72 4.76 -1.34 -5.26
N ALA A 73 5.68 -1.06 -6.19
CA ALA A 73 5.81 -1.76 -7.46
C ALA A 73 6.15 -3.24 -7.25
N ILE A 74 7.14 -3.55 -6.41
CA ILE A 74 7.59 -4.93 -6.14
C ILE A 74 6.45 -5.77 -5.56
N PHE A 75 5.79 -5.28 -4.52
CA PHE A 75 4.67 -5.98 -3.90
C PHE A 75 3.48 -6.14 -4.84
N SER A 76 3.28 -5.16 -5.72
CA SER A 76 2.16 -5.20 -6.67
C SER A 76 2.45 -6.10 -7.86
N LEU A 77 3.70 -6.21 -8.31
CA LEU A 77 4.11 -7.23 -9.27
C LEU A 77 3.82 -8.63 -8.74
N LEU A 78 4.08 -8.87 -7.45
CA LEU A 78 3.76 -10.14 -6.81
C LEU A 78 2.24 -10.42 -6.83
N LEU A 79 1.42 -9.40 -6.56
CA LEU A 79 -0.04 -9.49 -6.64
C LEU A 79 -0.56 -9.62 -8.09
N CYS A 80 0.19 -9.13 -9.07
CA CYS A 80 -0.18 -9.22 -10.50
C CYS A 80 -0.02 -10.63 -11.07
N ILE A 81 0.70 -11.53 -10.40
CA ILE A 81 0.88 -12.92 -10.84
C ILE A 81 -0.50 -13.57 -11.11
N VAL A 82 -1.42 -13.49 -10.14
CA VAL A 82 -2.75 -14.09 -10.26
C VAL A 82 -3.57 -13.56 -11.45
N PRO A 83 -3.81 -12.25 -11.60
CA PRO A 83 -4.58 -11.74 -12.74
C PRO A 83 -3.88 -11.95 -14.09
N LEU A 84 -2.55 -12.04 -14.13
CA LEU A 84 -1.82 -12.41 -15.36
C LEU A 84 -2.11 -13.85 -15.79
N PHE A 85 -2.13 -14.80 -14.85
CA PHE A 85 -2.49 -16.20 -15.13
C PHE A 85 -3.97 -16.37 -15.48
N ALA A 86 -4.85 -15.50 -14.96
CA ALA A 86 -6.27 -15.47 -15.29
C ALA A 86 -6.60 -14.68 -16.58
N HIS A 87 -5.60 -14.29 -17.37
CA HIS A 87 -5.73 -13.44 -18.57
C HIS A 87 -6.43 -12.09 -18.35
N ASN A 88 -6.51 -11.62 -17.10
CA ASN A 88 -7.06 -10.31 -16.73
C ASN A 88 -5.95 -9.26 -16.71
N TYR A 89 -5.45 -8.92 -17.90
CA TYR A 89 -4.35 -7.96 -18.07
C TYR A 89 -4.71 -6.55 -17.56
N PHE A 90 -5.96 -6.13 -17.74
CA PHE A 90 -6.42 -4.83 -17.25
C PHE A 90 -6.38 -4.75 -15.72
N GLY A 91 -6.88 -5.78 -15.03
CA GLY A 91 -6.81 -5.89 -13.57
C GLY A 91 -5.37 -5.91 -13.05
N ALA A 92 -4.47 -6.64 -13.74
CA ALA A 92 -3.05 -6.66 -13.40
C ALA A 92 -2.40 -5.26 -13.51
N VAL A 93 -2.61 -4.57 -14.63
CA VAL A 93 -2.07 -3.21 -14.83
C VAL A 93 -2.61 -2.24 -13.78
N MET A 94 -3.91 -2.29 -13.49
CA MET A 94 -4.52 -1.44 -12.46
C MET A 94 -3.95 -1.73 -11.08
N LEU A 95 -3.82 -3.01 -10.68
CA LEU A 95 -3.21 -3.40 -9.41
C LEU A 95 -1.77 -2.89 -9.28
N LEU A 96 -1.00 -2.93 -10.36
CA LEU A 96 0.36 -2.40 -10.39
C LEU A 96 0.39 -0.88 -10.19
N ILE A 97 -0.39 -0.14 -10.97
CA ILE A 97 -0.44 1.34 -10.90
C ILE A 97 -0.89 1.79 -9.51
N PHE A 98 -2.00 1.24 -9.01
CA PHE A 98 -2.51 1.55 -7.67
C PHE A 98 -1.48 1.21 -6.59
N GLY A 99 -0.75 0.12 -6.78
CA GLY A 99 0.31 -0.27 -5.89
C GLY A 99 1.46 0.70 -5.75
N ILE A 100 1.92 1.24 -6.88
CA ILE A 100 2.93 2.29 -6.94
C ILE A 100 2.42 3.54 -6.23
N ILE A 101 1.18 3.97 -6.56
CA ILE A 101 0.56 5.17 -6.00
C ILE A 101 0.40 5.03 -4.48
N TYR A 102 -0.19 3.92 -4.00
CA TYR A 102 -0.41 3.69 -2.58
C TYR A 102 0.89 3.51 -1.81
N GLY A 103 1.89 2.87 -2.41
CA GLY A 103 3.22 2.75 -1.82
C GLY A 103 3.89 4.12 -1.63
N ALA A 104 3.87 4.96 -2.67
CA ALA A 104 4.39 6.31 -2.61
C ALA A 104 3.65 7.16 -1.57
N LEU A 105 2.30 7.11 -1.57
CA LEU A 105 1.47 7.85 -0.60
C LEU A 105 1.74 7.40 0.83
N ALA A 106 1.80 6.09 1.09
CA ALA A 106 2.07 5.57 2.42
C ALA A 106 3.42 6.08 2.95
N ASP A 107 4.46 6.07 2.12
CA ASP A 107 5.78 6.53 2.53
C ASP A 107 5.83 8.05 2.74
N VAL A 108 5.24 8.84 1.84
CA VAL A 108 5.17 10.30 1.97
C VAL A 108 4.41 10.72 3.23
N ILE A 109 3.22 10.15 3.46
CA ILE A 109 2.39 10.47 4.62
C ILE A 109 3.11 10.09 5.91
N ALA A 110 3.76 8.91 5.93
CA ALA A 110 4.52 8.48 7.08
C ALA A 110 5.72 9.41 7.34
N SER A 111 6.53 9.74 6.33
CA SER A 111 7.63 10.69 6.47
C SER A 111 7.17 12.07 6.95
N TRP A 112 6.07 12.59 6.41
CA TRP A 112 5.51 13.87 6.82
C TRP A 112 4.95 13.85 8.26
N ALA A 113 4.23 12.79 8.63
CA ALA A 113 3.70 12.61 9.99
C ALA A 113 4.83 12.51 11.03
N MET A 114 5.96 11.89 10.65
CA MET A 114 7.15 11.81 11.49
C MET A 114 7.86 13.17 11.63
N GLN A 115 7.98 13.94 10.55
CA GLN A 115 8.55 15.30 10.57
C GLN A 115 7.73 16.29 11.41
N ARG A 116 6.39 16.27 11.29
CA ARG A 116 5.51 17.12 12.12
C ARG A 116 5.66 16.88 13.62
N LYS A 117 5.97 15.64 14.02
CA LYS A 117 6.14 15.29 15.43
C LYS A 117 7.47 15.77 16.00
N ALA A 118 8.51 15.83 15.18
CA ALA A 118 9.79 16.45 15.55
C ALA A 118 9.65 17.97 15.73
N GLY A 119 8.92 18.65 14.84
CA GLY A 119 8.67 20.10 14.95
C GLY A 119 7.83 20.50 16.18
N LYS A 120 6.88 19.66 16.61
CA LYS A 120 6.11 19.89 17.85
C LYS A 120 6.89 19.58 19.14
N ALA A 121 7.95 18.78 19.07
CA ALA A 121 8.76 18.45 20.24
C ALA A 121 9.77 19.57 20.59
N GLY A 122 10.16 20.41 19.63
CA GLY A 122 11.05 21.55 19.85
C GLY A 122 10.35 22.86 20.25
N LEU A 123 9.01 22.87 20.36
CA LEU A 123 8.25 24.05 20.80
C LEU A 123 7.79 23.96 22.27
N ASN A 124 8.04 22.83 22.93
CA ASN A 124 7.67 22.57 24.33
C ASN A 124 8.91 22.37 25.23
N SER A 125 10.06 22.85 24.79
CA SER A 125 11.35 22.78 25.50
C SER A 125 11.87 24.19 25.73
#